data_AF-A0AAV6YJV9-F1
#
_entry.id   AF-A0AAV6YJV9-F1
#
_cell.length_a   1.000
_cell.length_b   1.000
_cell.length_c   1.000
_cell.angle_alpha   90.00
_cell.angle_beta   90.00
_cell.angle_gamma   90.00
#
_symmetry.space_group_name_H-M   'P 1'
#
loop_
_entity.id
_entity.type
_entity.pdbx_description
1 polymer ?
#
loop_
_entity_poly.entity_id
_entity_poly.type
_entity_poly.pdbx_seq_one_letter_code
_entity_poly.pdbx_strand_id
1 'polypeptide(L)'
;QEIIKTQSFRELSDLGLVSILQSDHLAIDEVPLIQAVREWAYVSSAVLDVPVSVVAQDVVRDLRLVLLSPDELTTLERENAKDELIPEIQIAQAWKFHALKKVSDSNPHHYQRRKGTLAREHHRYLDPPAK
;
A
#
# COMPACT_ATOMS: atom_id res chain seq x y z
N GLN A 1 19.70 -1.84 -3.80
CA GLN A 1 19.75 -0.73 -2.81
C GLN A 1 18.50 -0.84 -1.93
N GLU A 2 18.65 -1.43 -0.75
CA GLU A 2 17.59 -1.70 0.24
C GLU A 2 17.44 -0.53 1.23
N ILE A 3 16.90 0.60 0.77
CA ILE A 3 16.64 1.77 1.65
C ILE A 3 15.51 1.47 2.66
N ILE A 4 14.67 0.46 2.38
CA ILE A 4 13.47 0.13 3.17
C ILE A 4 13.81 -0.74 4.39
N LYS A 5 15.04 -1.27 4.47
CA LYS A 5 15.56 -1.95 5.67
C LYS A 5 16.47 -1.06 6.51
N THR A 6 16.72 0.18 6.10
CA THR A 6 17.60 1.08 6.84
C THR A 6 16.79 1.84 7.88
N GLN A 7 17.37 2.02 9.07
CA GLN A 7 16.83 2.80 10.19
C GLN A 7 16.22 4.16 9.77
N SER A 8 16.75 4.74 8.69
CA SER A 8 16.27 5.96 8.03
C SER A 8 14.81 5.94 7.58
N PHE A 9 14.25 4.78 7.19
CA PHE A 9 12.82 4.70 6.80
C PHE A 9 11.90 4.87 8.01
N ARG A 10 12.35 4.47 9.21
CA ARG A 10 11.60 4.61 10.46
C ARG A 10 11.59 6.04 11.00
N GLU A 11 12.54 6.86 10.55
CA GLU A 11 12.71 8.26 10.94
C GLU A 11 12.02 9.23 9.96
N LEU A 12 11.36 8.72 8.91
CA LEU A 12 10.62 9.55 7.96
C LEU A 12 9.38 10.17 8.61
N SER A 13 9.12 11.43 8.26
CA SER A 13 7.84 12.05 8.53
C SER A 13 6.73 11.40 7.69
N ASP A 14 5.50 11.55 8.17
CA ASP A 14 4.25 11.22 7.46
C ASP A 14 4.25 11.73 6.01
N LEU A 15 4.53 13.02 5.80
CA LEU A 15 4.56 13.64 4.46
C LEU A 15 5.65 13.07 3.56
N GLY A 16 6.82 12.76 4.12
CA GLY A 16 7.92 12.13 3.39
C GLY A 16 7.54 10.72 2.93
N LEU A 17 6.87 9.96 3.81
CA LEU A 17 6.41 8.62 3.51
C LEU A 17 5.29 8.62 2.45
N VAL A 18 4.32 9.53 2.53
CA VAL A 18 3.28 9.72 1.50
C VAL A 18 3.91 10.01 0.14
N SER A 19 4.88 10.92 0.09
CA SER A 19 5.58 11.27 -1.16
C SER A 19 6.30 10.07 -1.79
N ILE A 20 6.86 9.20 -0.93
CA ILE A 20 7.47 7.93 -1.35
C ILE A 20 6.40 6.96 -1.86
N LEU A 21 5.28 6.80 -1.16
CA LEU A 21 4.17 5.94 -1.57
C LEU A 21 3.48 6.41 -2.86
N GLN A 22 3.55 7.69 -3.21
CA GLN A 22 3.04 8.18 -4.49
C GLN A 22 3.99 7.91 -5.66
N SER A 23 5.27 7.63 -5.40
CA SER A 23 6.28 7.42 -6.45
C SER A 23 6.24 6.04 -7.11
N ASP A 24 6.29 6.02 -8.44
CA ASP A 24 6.38 4.78 -9.23
C ASP A 24 7.81 4.21 -9.31
N HIS A 25 8.80 4.92 -8.78
CA HIS A 25 10.21 4.55 -8.95
C HIS A 25 10.75 3.62 -7.87
N LEU A 26 9.93 3.22 -6.90
CA LEU A 26 10.39 2.31 -5.86
C LEU A 26 10.69 0.92 -6.44
N ALA A 27 11.86 0.39 -6.07
CA ALA A 27 12.33 -0.92 -6.47
C ALA A 27 11.91 -2.02 -5.47
N ILE A 28 10.75 -1.85 -4.82
CA ILE A 28 10.16 -2.81 -3.87
C ILE A 28 8.77 -3.22 -4.37
N ASP A 29 8.35 -4.42 -4.01
CA ASP A 29 6.99 -4.90 -4.22
C ASP A 29 6.02 -4.37 -3.13
N GLU A 30 4.72 -4.37 -3.41
CA GLU A 30 3.73 -3.80 -2.50
C GLU A 30 3.59 -4.57 -1.18
N VAL A 31 3.70 -5.91 -1.18
CA VAL A 31 3.56 -6.70 0.05
C VAL A 31 4.60 -6.30 1.11
N PRO A 32 5.92 -6.32 0.83
CA PRO A 32 6.91 -5.88 1.80
C PRO A 32 6.86 -4.37 2.08
N LEU A 33 6.37 -3.55 1.14
CA LEU A 33 6.15 -2.12 1.38
C LEU A 33 5.03 -1.88 2.41
N ILE A 34 3.90 -2.60 2.31
CA ILE A 34 2.79 -2.51 3.27
C ILE A 34 3.27 -2.92 4.67
N GLN A 35 4.07 -3.97 4.78
CA GLN A 35 4.64 -4.38 6.08
C GLN A 35 5.58 -3.30 6.64
N ALA A 36 6.41 -2.68 5.81
CA ALA A 36 7.26 -1.57 6.24
C ALA A 36 6.46 -0.36 6.73
N VAL A 37 5.33 -0.05 6.08
CA VAL A 37 4.41 1.02 6.52
C VAL A 37 3.73 0.65 7.84
N ARG A 38 3.30 -0.62 8.02
CA ARG A 38 2.77 -1.12 9.29
C ARG A 38 3.78 -0.93 10.42
N GLU A 39 5.01 -1.41 10.23
CA GLU A 39 6.10 -1.24 11.21
C GLU A 39 6.38 0.24 11.53
N TRP A 40 6.45 1.09 10.50
CA TRP A 40 6.65 2.53 10.68
C TRP A 40 5.52 3.14 11.52
N ALA A 41 4.26 2.80 11.26
CA ALA A 41 3.13 3.34 12.00
C ALA A 41 3.18 2.95 13.48
N TYR A 42 3.57 1.71 13.81
CA TYR A 42 3.75 1.27 15.19
C TYR A 42 4.89 2.00 15.90
N VAL A 43 6.04 2.15 15.24
CA VAL A 43 7.19 2.86 15.81
C VAL A 43 6.86 4.34 16.02
N SER A 44 6.28 4.99 15.02
CA SER A 44 5.90 6.41 15.10
C SER A 44 4.81 6.65 16.15
N SER A 45 3.83 5.75 16.27
CA SER A 45 2.82 5.79 17.33
C SER A 45 3.45 5.74 18.73
N ALA A 46 4.42 4.84 18.95
CA ALA A 46 5.13 4.73 20.22
C ALA A 46 6.02 5.95 20.52
N VAL A 47 6.60 6.59 19.50
CA VAL A 47 7.44 7.79 19.65
C VAL A 47 6.61 9.05 19.92
N LEU A 48 5.46 9.18 19.26
CA LEU A 48 4.59 10.36 19.34
C LEU A 48 3.50 10.24 20.42
N ASP A 49 3.37 9.08 21.06
CA ASP A 49 2.35 8.76 22.07
C ASP A 49 0.90 9.04 21.58
N VAL A 50 0.63 8.67 20.32
CA VAL A 50 -0.68 8.80 19.67
C VAL A 50 -1.12 7.47 19.06
N PRO A 51 -2.43 7.22 18.87
CA PRO A 51 -2.89 5.96 18.30
C PRO A 51 -2.33 5.70 16.89
N VAL A 52 -1.98 4.44 16.61
CA VAL A 52 -1.44 4.00 15.30
C VAL A 52 -2.37 4.39 14.15
N SER A 53 -3.69 4.29 14.35
CA SER A 53 -4.70 4.68 13.35
C SER A 53 -4.65 6.16 12.98
N VAL A 54 -4.25 7.04 13.91
CA VAL A 54 -4.10 8.49 13.66
C VAL A 54 -2.83 8.73 12.85
N VAL A 55 -1.72 8.11 13.24
CA VAL A 55 -0.42 8.25 12.55
C VAL A 55 -0.49 7.73 11.11
N ALA A 56 -1.16 6.60 10.92
CA ALA A 56 -1.22 5.92 9.64
C ALA A 56 -2.28 6.50 8.69
N GLN A 57 -3.16 7.40 9.17
CA GLN A 57 -4.39 7.79 8.48
C GLN A 57 -4.18 8.28 7.05
N ASP A 58 -3.14 9.09 6.82
CA ASP A 58 -2.83 9.63 5.50
C ASP A 58 -1.98 8.65 4.69
N VAL A 59 -1.02 7.99 5.33
CA VAL A 59 -0.09 7.06 4.69
C VAL A 59 -0.80 5.84 4.10
N VAL A 60 -1.76 5.25 4.83
CA VAL A 60 -2.45 4.04 4.37
C VAL A 60 -3.29 4.29 3.12
N ARG A 61 -3.69 5.53 2.86
CA ARG A 61 -4.50 5.90 1.69
C ARG A 61 -3.74 5.76 0.38
N ASP A 62 -2.42 5.92 0.39
CA ASP A 62 -1.56 5.81 -0.79
C ASP A 62 -1.02 4.38 -1.01
N LEU A 63 -1.46 3.40 -0.22
CA LEU A 63 -1.13 1.99 -0.42
C LEU A 63 -1.87 1.43 -1.65
N ARG A 64 -1.13 0.74 -2.52
CA ARG A 64 -1.65 0.25 -3.81
C ARG A 64 -2.19 -1.17 -3.69
N LEU A 65 -3.23 -1.34 -2.88
CA LEU A 65 -3.78 -2.66 -2.54
C LEU A 65 -4.26 -3.47 -3.76
N VAL A 66 -4.71 -2.78 -4.83
CA VAL A 66 -5.15 -3.40 -6.09
C VAL A 66 -4.04 -4.17 -6.82
N LEU A 67 -2.77 -3.92 -6.48
CA LEU A 67 -1.64 -4.60 -7.09
C LEU A 67 -1.38 -5.96 -6.44
N LEU A 68 -1.93 -6.25 -5.26
CA LEU A 68 -1.78 -7.54 -4.58
C LEU A 68 -2.60 -8.62 -5.31
N SER A 69 -2.20 -9.88 -5.18
CA SER A 69 -2.99 -11.03 -5.63
C SER A 69 -4.17 -11.29 -4.66
N PRO A 70 -5.19 -12.05 -5.07
CA PRO A 70 -6.26 -12.46 -4.16
C PRO A 70 -5.77 -13.17 -2.89
N ASP A 71 -4.72 -14.00 -2.99
CA ASP A 71 -4.14 -14.71 -1.85
C ASP A 71 -3.42 -13.74 -0.89
N GLU A 72 -2.71 -12.76 -1.44
CA GLU A 72 -2.04 -11.70 -0.69
C GLU A 72 -3.05 -10.76 -0.02
N LEU A 73 -4.14 -10.39 -0.71
CA LEU A 73 -5.23 -9.60 -0.15
C LEU A 73 -5.95 -10.33 0.98
N THR A 74 -6.20 -11.64 0.83
CA THR A 74 -6.79 -12.46 1.90
C THR A 74 -5.89 -12.49 3.14
N THR A 75 -4.58 -12.58 2.92
CA THR A 75 -3.60 -12.55 4.01
C THR A 75 -3.56 -11.17 4.68
N LEU A 76 -3.53 -10.11 3.87
CA LEU A 76 -3.58 -8.72 4.33
C LEU A 76 -4.84 -8.46 5.17
N GLU A 77 -6.01 -8.90 4.73
CA GLU A 77 -7.28 -8.72 5.45
C GLU A 77 -7.26 -9.43 6.80
N ARG A 78 -6.72 -10.65 6.87
CA ARG A 78 -6.56 -11.40 8.13
C ARG A 78 -5.60 -10.69 9.10
N GLU A 79 -4.52 -10.10 8.59
CA GLU A 79 -3.60 -9.30 9.40
C GLU A 79 -4.27 -8.00 9.86
N ASN A 80 -4.98 -7.33 8.95
CA ASN A 80 -5.69 -6.09 9.23
C ASN A 80 -6.84 -6.27 10.23
N ALA A 81 -7.45 -7.45 10.31
CA ALA A 81 -8.46 -7.76 11.32
C ALA A 81 -7.90 -7.76 12.77
N LYS A 82 -6.57 -7.77 12.94
CA LYS A 82 -5.93 -7.71 14.26
C LYS A 82 -5.61 -6.28 14.70
N ASP A 83 -5.29 -5.40 13.76
CA ASP A 83 -4.77 -4.06 14.03
C ASP A 83 -5.64 -2.91 13.51
N GLU A 84 -6.59 -3.22 12.63
CA GLU A 84 -7.51 -2.29 11.98
C GLU A 84 -6.81 -1.07 11.35
N LEU A 85 -5.57 -1.25 10.89
CA LEU A 85 -4.75 -0.14 10.40
C LEU A 85 -5.26 0.44 9.08
N ILE A 86 -5.60 -0.44 8.14
CA ILE A 86 -6.09 -0.08 6.82
C ILE A 86 -7.62 0.00 6.88
N PRO A 87 -8.23 1.11 6.44
CA PRO A 87 -9.67 1.21 6.38
C PRO A 87 -10.29 0.11 5.52
N GLU A 88 -11.32 -0.55 6.03
CA GLU A 88 -12.01 -1.66 5.35
C GLU A 88 -12.47 -1.29 3.94
N ILE A 89 -12.88 -0.04 3.73
CA ILE A 89 -13.30 0.47 2.42
C ILE A 89 -12.19 0.36 1.35
N GLN A 90 -10.91 0.49 1.73
CA GLN A 90 -9.79 0.36 0.79
C GLN A 90 -9.57 -1.11 0.40
N ILE A 91 -9.69 -2.03 1.36
CA ILE A 91 -9.61 -3.47 1.11
C ILE A 91 -10.78 -3.89 0.20
N ALA A 92 -11.99 -3.42 0.50
CA ALA A 92 -13.18 -3.66 -0.32
C ALA A 92 -13.02 -3.10 -1.75
N GLN A 93 -12.38 -1.95 -1.92
CA GLN A 93 -12.08 -1.40 -3.25
C GLN A 93 -11.10 -2.28 -4.03
N ALA A 94 -10.09 -2.84 -3.37
CA ALA A 94 -9.18 -3.80 -3.98
C ALA A 94 -9.95 -5.05 -4.45
N TRP A 95 -10.77 -5.64 -3.58
CA TRP A 95 -11.64 -6.77 -3.94
C TRP A 95 -12.58 -6.46 -5.11
N LYS A 96 -13.18 -5.26 -5.11
CA LYS A 96 -14.03 -4.80 -6.20
C LYS A 96 -13.28 -4.76 -7.53
N PHE A 97 -12.02 -4.31 -7.54
CA PHE A 97 -11.17 -4.36 -8.72
C PHE A 97 -10.94 -5.81 -9.18
N HIS A 98 -10.63 -6.74 -8.28
CA HIS A 98 -10.43 -8.15 -8.64
C HIS A 98 -11.69 -8.81 -9.23
N ALA A 99 -12.87 -8.45 -8.70
CA ALA A 99 -14.15 -8.98 -9.19
C ALA A 99 -14.54 -8.38 -10.54
N LEU A 100 -14.41 -7.06 -10.71
CA LEU A 100 -14.90 -6.33 -11.88
C LEU A 100 -13.85 -6.16 -12.98
N LYS A 101 -12.56 -6.33 -12.65
CA LYS A 101 -11.41 -6.09 -13.55
C LYS A 101 -11.44 -4.69 -14.17
N LYS A 102 -11.97 -3.71 -13.42
CA LYS A 102 -12.20 -2.34 -13.88
C LYS A 102 -11.48 -1.36 -12.97
N VAL A 103 -10.61 -0.54 -13.57
CA VAL A 103 -9.97 0.60 -12.93
C VAL A 103 -11.02 1.65 -12.54
N SER A 104 -10.90 2.20 -11.34
CA SER A 104 -11.72 3.34 -10.90
C SER A 104 -11.07 4.65 -11.35
N ASP A 105 -11.87 5.64 -11.73
CA ASP A 105 -11.37 6.99 -12.08
C ASP A 105 -10.84 7.75 -10.84
N SER A 106 -11.11 7.22 -9.64
CA SER A 106 -10.58 7.74 -8.38
C SER A 106 -9.15 7.24 -8.13
N ASN A 107 -8.18 8.17 -8.03
CA ASN A 107 -6.76 7.93 -7.74
C ASN A 107 -6.02 7.04 -8.74
N PRO A 108 -5.56 7.60 -9.88
CA PRO A 108 -4.88 6.83 -10.94
C PRO A 108 -3.60 6.13 -10.46
N HIS A 109 -2.90 6.70 -9.47
CA HIS A 109 -1.66 6.14 -8.93
C HIS A 109 -1.83 4.77 -8.26
N HIS A 110 -3.03 4.45 -7.75
CA HIS A 110 -3.27 3.14 -7.12
C HIS A 110 -3.18 1.99 -8.12
N TYR A 111 -3.51 2.27 -9.39
CA TYR A 111 -3.54 1.29 -10.46
C TYR A 111 -2.24 1.23 -11.27
N GLN A 112 -1.26 2.07 -10.92
CA GLN A 112 0.04 2.09 -11.57
C GLN A 112 1.02 1.18 -10.82
N ARG A 113 1.70 0.31 -11.57
CA ARG A 113 2.77 -0.52 -11.02
C ARG A 113 4.00 0.32 -10.70
N ARG A 114 4.64 0.04 -9.57
CA ARG A 114 5.98 0.57 -9.29
C ARG A 114 7.02 -0.24 -10.05
N LYS A 115 8.20 0.35 -10.19
CA LYS A 115 9.36 -0.29 -10.84
C LYS A 115 9.70 -1.66 -10.24
N GLY A 116 9.52 -1.83 -8.93
CA GLY A 116 9.78 -3.06 -8.19
C GLY A 116 8.59 -4.00 -8.04
N THR A 117 7.40 -3.65 -8.53
CA THR A 117 6.21 -4.49 -8.39
C THR A 117 6.40 -5.81 -9.14
N LEU A 118 6.19 -6.92 -8.44
CA LEU A 118 6.22 -8.25 -9.04
C LEU A 118 5.01 -8.44 -9.95
N ALA A 119 5.24 -8.94 -11.17
CA ALA A 119 4.18 -9.17 -12.14
C ALA A 119 3.20 -10.24 -11.64
N ARG A 120 1.90 -9.92 -11.68
CA ARG A 120 0.80 -10.82 -11.33
C ARG A 120 -0.21 -10.89 -12.48
N GLU A 121 -0.96 -11.98 -12.57
CA GLU A 121 -1.83 -12.25 -13.73
C GLU A 121 -2.88 -11.15 -13.97
N HIS A 122 -3.46 -10.60 -12.89
CA HIS A 122 -4.49 -9.56 -12.98
C HIS A 122 -3.95 -8.19 -13.37
N HIS A 123 -2.62 -7.99 -13.39
CA HIS A 123 -2.04 -6.71 -13.80
C HIS A 123 -2.33 -6.36 -15.26
N ARG A 124 -2.70 -7.34 -16.09
CA ARG A 124 -3.17 -7.12 -17.47
C ARG A 124 -4.42 -6.24 -17.56
N TYR A 125 -5.18 -6.10 -16.48
CA TYR A 125 -6.37 -5.26 -16.41
C TYR A 125 -6.09 -3.83 -15.90
N LEU A 126 -4.84 -3.54 -15.53
CA LEU A 126 -4.40 -2.21 -15.08
C LEU A 126 -4.01 -1.33 -16.27
N ASP A 127 -3.46 -1.93 -17.32
CA ASP A 127 -3.09 -1.20 -18.53
C ASP A 127 -4.38 -0.79 -19.28
N PRO A 128 -4.54 0.48 -19.66
CA PRO A 128 -5.63 0.86 -20.55
C PRO A 128 -5.49 0.04 -21.84
N PRO A 129 -6.60 -0.41 -22.47
CA PRO A 129 -6.52 -1.00 -23.79
C PRO A 129 -5.79 -0.01 -24.69
N ALA A 130 -4.69 -0.45 -25.32
CA ALA A 130 -3.94 0.36 -26.26
C ALA A 130 -4.94 0.99 -27.26
N LYS A 131 -4.96 2.32 -27.30
CA LYS A 131 -5.68 3.05 -28.35
C LYS A 131 -5.03 2.81 -29.70
#